data_AF-A0A497Q3X9-F1
#
_entry.id   AF-A0A497Q3X9-F1
#
_cell.length_a   1.000
_cell.length_b   1.000
_cell.length_c   1.000
_cell.angle_alpha   90.00
_cell.angle_beta   90.00
_cell.angle_gamma   90.00
#
_symmetry.space_group_name_H-M   'P 1'
#
loop_
_entity.id
_entity.type
_entity.pdbx_description
1 polymer ?
#
loop_
_entity_poly.entity_id
_entity_poly.type
_entity_poly.pdbx_seq_one_letter_code
_entity_poly.pdbx_strand_id
1 'polypeptide(L)' 'MSEDETFDIVVVGAGILGVATAYHLQRNNPEKRILLVDRALA' A
#
# COMPACT_ATOMS: atom_id res chain seq x y z
N MET A 1 -7.81 -5.41 -13.32
CA MET A 1 -6.92 -6.29 -12.53
C MET A 1 -7.30 -7.71 -12.84
N SER A 2 -6.34 -8.59 -13.10
CA SER A 2 -6.57 -10.04 -13.15
C SER A 2 -6.89 -10.53 -11.73
N GLU A 3 -7.71 -11.57 -11.59
CA GLU A 3 -8.35 -11.97 -10.32
C GLU A 3 -7.37 -12.39 -9.20
N ASP A 4 -6.08 -12.59 -9.48
CA ASP A 4 -5.07 -13.02 -8.50
C ASP A 4 -3.81 -12.14 -8.50
N GLU A 5 -3.93 -10.86 -8.14
CA GLU A 5 -2.75 -10.00 -7.95
C GLU A 5 -2.24 -10.08 -6.49
N THR A 6 -1.08 -10.70 -6.29
CA THR A 6 -0.44 -10.83 -4.96
C THR A 6 0.40 -9.59 -4.62
N PHE A 7 0.39 -9.21 -3.34
CA PHE A 7 1.22 -8.13 -2.79
C PHE A 7 1.98 -8.66 -1.57
N ASP A 8 3.21 -8.18 -1.36
CA ASP A 8 4.01 -8.54 -0.19
C ASP A 8 3.48 -7.85 1.08
N ILE A 9 2.96 -6.63 0.91
CA ILE A 9 2.46 -5.80 2.01
C ILE A 9 1.18 -5.08 1.56
N VAL A 10 0.17 -5.06 2.42
CA VAL A 10 -1.04 -4.24 2.25
C VAL A 10 -1.15 -3.27 3.41
N VAL A 11 -1.27 -1.98 3.10
CA VAL A 11 -1.53 -0.89 4.05
C VAL A 11 -2.98 -0.44 3.88
N VAL A 12 -3.78 -0.55 4.95
CA VAL A 12 -5.20 -0.18 4.95
C VAL A 12 -5.41 1.15 5.67
N GLY A 13 -5.95 2.13 4.94
CA GLY A 13 -6.10 3.53 5.33
C GLY A 13 -4.95 4.38 4.78
N ALA A 14 -5.24 5.27 3.83
CA ALA A 14 -4.30 6.21 3.21
C ALA A 14 -4.40 7.62 3.80
N GLY A 15 -4.67 7.71 5.10
CA GLY A 15 -4.42 8.92 5.89
C GLY A 15 -2.92 9.21 6.00
N ILE A 16 -2.56 10.29 6.71
CA ILE A 16 -1.16 10.76 6.81
C ILE A 16 -0.17 9.68 7.24
N LEU A 17 -0.55 8.87 8.25
CA LEU A 17 0.29 7.78 8.73
C LEU A 17 0.36 6.63 7.73
N GLY A 18 -0.74 6.25 7.09
CA GLY A 18 -0.75 5.17 6.11
C GLY A 18 0.12 5.47 4.88
N VAL A 19 0.06 6.70 4.38
CA VAL A 19 0.95 7.15 3.28
C VAL A 19 2.41 7.17 3.74
N ALA A 20 2.71 7.71 4.92
CA ALA A 20 4.08 7.72 5.44
C ALA A 20 4.63 6.30 5.64
N THR A 21 3.82 5.38 6.17
CA THR A 21 4.14 3.97 6.33
C THR A 21 4.44 3.31 4.98
N ALA A 22 3.53 3.44 3.99
CA ALA A 22 3.75 2.87 2.66
C ALA A 22 5.02 3.44 2.00
N TYR A 23 5.26 4.75 2.12
CA TYR A 23 6.46 5.42 1.61
C TYR A 23 7.74 4.84 2.23
N HIS A 24 7.83 4.78 3.56
CA HIS A 24 9.03 4.29 4.23
C HIS A 24 9.25 2.79 4.00
N LEU A 25 8.19 1.99 3.89
CA LEU A 25 8.29 0.57 3.55
C LEU A 25 8.83 0.38 2.12
N GLN A 26 8.32 1.13 1.14
CA GLN A 26 8.80 1.06 -0.25
C GLN A 26 10.24 1.54 -0.36
N ARG A 27 10.59 2.64 0.32
CA ARG A 27 11.95 3.21 0.30
C ARG A 27 12.99 2.23 0.84
N ASN A 28 12.64 1.47 1.88
CA ASN A 28 13.54 0.51 2.51
C ASN A 28 13.53 -0.87 1.83
N ASN A 29 12.54 -1.15 0.98
CA ASN A 29 12.36 -2.43 0.29
C ASN A 29 11.85 -2.16 -1.15
N PRO A 30 12.69 -1.59 -2.04
CA PRO A 30 12.28 -1.14 -3.37
C PRO A 30 11.71 -2.25 -4.26
N GLU A 31 12.03 -3.51 -3.97
CA GLU A 31 11.56 -4.71 -4.66
C GLU A 31 10.17 -5.18 -4.23
N LYS A 32 9.70 -4.80 -3.02
CA LYS A 32 8.41 -5.25 -2.50
C LYS A 32 7.27 -4.53 -3.20
N ARG A 33 6.22 -5.30 -3.50
CA ARG A 33 4.96 -4.79 -4.05
C ARG A 33 4.04 -4.42 -2.90
N ILE A 34 3.81 -3.12 -2.73
CA ILE A 34 3.01 -2.57 -1.64
C ILE A 34 1.69 -2.04 -2.19
N LEU A 35 0.58 -2.54 -1.66
CA LEU A 35 -0.76 -2.03 -1.93
C LEU A 35 -1.18 -1.07 -0.81
N LEU A 36 -1.43 0.19 -1.14
CA LEU A 36 -2.06 1.15 -0.24
C LEU A 36 -3.52 1.33 -0.65
N VAL A 37 -4.45 1.07 0.26
CA VAL A 37 -5.89 1.25 0.02
C VAL A 37 -6.47 2.24 1.01
N ASP A 38 -7.48 2.98 0.57
CA ASP A 38 -8.34 3.79 1.43
C ASP A 38 -9.79 3.60 1.02
N ARG A 39 -10.71 4.01 1.88
CA ARG A 39 -12.12 4.18 1.50
C ARG A 39 -12.22 5.26 0.43
N ALA A 40 -12.89 4.94 -0.67
CA ALA A 40 -13.44 5.99 -1.51
C ALA A 40 -14.47 6.78 -0.69
N LEU A 41 -14.36 8.11 -0.66
CA LEU A 41 -15.45 8.95 -0.19
C LEU A 41 -16.53 8.92 -1.28
N ALA A 42 -17.70 8.37 -0.92
CA ALA A 42 -18.90 8.40 -1.76
C ALA A 42 -19.39 9.83 -1.96
#